data_AF-L7JSH6-F1
#
_entry.id   AF-L7JSH6-F1
#
_cell.length_a   1.000
_cell.length_b   1.000
_cell.length_c   1.000
_cell.angle_alpha   90.00
_cell.angle_beta   90.00
_cell.angle_gamma   90.00
#
_symmetry.space_group_name_H-M   'P 1'
#
loop_
_entity.id
_entity.type
_entity.pdbx_description
1 polymer ?
#
loop_
_entity_poly.entity_id
_entity_poly.type
_entity_poly.pdbx_seq_one_letter_code
_entity_poly.pdbx_strand_id
1 'polypeptide(L)'
;MRFYIAEKLPKELKFLIFKNIKIESMSKIIINKSCEYLKLDTCNGCFDVQKAKNLKKVIFVNCITVFDNHTWKCIYLDSDNHNMYKIKNITFPDNIRSVVFERIITKKKLIMIINAACEEISIDTCECHFDLSKIVRLRSIKLIYQECHRYEIVLPDLTHVKTLEMSCDKLCCDFEKLLTECINATKLILHNIKCDLHDQTKTVTCFFPVKDDFSLALNQFMSNSESQNDSPKCNQPTIFAIDLGLYFYIIFKRHRYKTLQYLSISGISLDERGLKFIKNFIMLKTLSMVFQNILSNIFIALPPGLEQFIITPILCQQNQELKIIPGKILFNENANMCHKMLKILRIYLGLIVNKSQLVPFLVAIDTLEIIPAIVEWCPDPLNNRKVKVRKLVILKVDCELKKIVEETSTMEEYYDGVLDLLAYFVDFSDITQIIVQDENSERFVNLSDYMS
;
A
#
# COMPACT_ATOMS: atom_id res chain seq x y z
N MET A 1 23.96 18.46 -0.14
CA MET A 1 24.23 19.84 -0.63
C MET A 1 24.33 20.77 0.58
N ARG A 2 25.26 21.74 0.59
CA ARG A 2 25.39 22.77 1.63
C ARG A 2 25.01 24.13 1.04
N PHE A 3 24.13 24.86 1.73
CA PHE A 3 23.66 26.19 1.31
C PHE A 3 24.22 27.27 2.24
N TYR A 4 24.85 28.29 1.65
CA TYR A 4 25.65 29.30 2.38
C TYR A 4 25.00 30.69 2.46
N ILE A 5 23.92 30.95 1.71
CA ILE A 5 23.21 32.24 1.68
C ILE A 5 21.69 31.97 1.59
N ALA A 6 20.85 32.95 1.95
CA ALA A 6 19.40 32.88 1.72
C ALA A 6 19.07 32.72 0.22
N GLU A 7 18.87 31.48 -0.20
CA GLU A 7 18.62 31.16 -1.60
C GLU A 7 17.13 31.26 -1.92
N LYS A 8 16.82 32.06 -2.95
CA LYS A 8 15.48 32.11 -3.53
C LYS A 8 15.39 31.05 -4.61
N LEU A 9 14.48 30.11 -4.41
CA LEU A 9 14.15 29.12 -5.43
C LEU A 9 13.48 29.77 -6.64
N PRO A 10 13.45 29.11 -7.81
CA PRO A 10 12.65 29.56 -8.94
C PRO A 10 11.18 29.77 -8.56
N LYS A 11 10.55 30.82 -9.10
CA LYS A 11 9.21 31.30 -8.71
C LYS A 11 8.06 30.38 -9.14
N GLU A 12 8.32 29.43 -10.01
CA GLU A 12 7.30 28.60 -10.67
C GLU A 12 7.25 27.17 -10.11
N LEU A 13 8.13 26.82 -9.17
CA LEU A 13 8.16 25.48 -8.60
C LEU A 13 6.93 25.25 -7.73
N LYS A 14 6.11 24.27 -8.13
CA LYS A 14 4.94 23.79 -7.38
C LYS A 14 5.30 22.70 -6.36
N PHE A 15 6.36 21.95 -6.63
CA PHE A 15 6.79 20.81 -5.83
C PHE A 15 8.25 21.00 -5.43
N LEU A 16 8.52 20.88 -4.14
CA LEU A 16 9.87 20.97 -3.59
C LEU A 16 10.17 19.74 -2.73
N ILE A 17 11.29 19.09 -3.01
CA ILE A 17 11.76 17.92 -2.28
C ILE A 17 13.20 18.20 -1.90
N PHE A 18 13.44 18.22 -0.60
CA PHE A 18 14.78 18.38 -0.03
C PHE A 18 15.14 17.07 0.66
N LYS A 19 16.25 16.44 0.23
CA LYS A 19 16.76 15.18 0.77
C LYS A 19 18.21 15.35 1.22
N ASN A 20 18.52 14.95 2.44
CA ASN A 20 19.88 14.98 2.99
C ASN A 20 20.54 16.38 2.91
N ILE A 21 19.79 17.40 3.32
CA ILE A 21 20.22 18.80 3.22
C ILE A 21 20.60 19.35 4.58
N LYS A 22 21.76 20.03 4.61
CA LYS A 22 22.20 20.82 5.76
C LYS A 22 22.34 22.28 5.34
N ILE A 23 21.54 23.13 5.96
CA ILE A 23 21.57 24.59 5.82
C ILE A 23 22.34 25.13 7.03
N GLU A 24 23.23 26.08 6.80
CA GLU A 24 23.99 26.71 7.88
C GLU A 24 23.10 27.53 8.83
N SER A 25 23.54 27.72 10.07
CA SER A 25 22.73 28.28 11.17
C SER A 25 22.16 29.69 10.91
N MET A 26 22.82 30.46 10.03
CA MET A 26 22.42 31.83 9.65
C MET A 26 21.69 31.89 8.30
N SER A 27 21.56 30.75 7.62
CA SER A 27 20.96 30.66 6.29
C SER A 27 19.55 30.10 6.37
N LYS A 28 18.70 30.50 5.42
CA LYS A 28 17.34 29.96 5.28
C LYS A 28 16.94 29.84 3.82
N ILE A 29 16.21 28.80 3.48
CA ILE A 29 15.63 28.63 2.14
C ILE A 29 14.27 29.32 2.12
N ILE A 30 14.02 30.19 1.14
CA ILE A 30 12.75 30.90 1.02
C ILE A 30 11.82 30.11 0.08
N ILE A 31 10.70 29.65 0.63
CA ILE A 31 9.67 28.91 -0.11
C ILE A 31 8.71 29.90 -0.77
N ASN A 32 8.57 29.80 -2.08
CA ASN A 32 7.79 30.73 -2.88
C ASN A 32 6.28 30.46 -2.82
N LYS A 33 5.49 31.46 -3.26
CA LYS A 33 4.02 31.41 -3.31
C LYS A 33 3.46 30.28 -4.17
N SER A 34 4.16 29.89 -5.24
CA SER A 34 3.73 28.82 -6.16
C SER A 34 3.77 27.43 -5.53
N CYS A 35 4.55 27.24 -4.45
CA CYS A 35 4.77 25.93 -3.86
C CYS A 35 3.46 25.42 -3.25
N GLU A 36 3.01 24.25 -3.70
CA GLU A 36 1.81 23.56 -3.20
C GLU A 36 2.17 22.33 -2.35
N TYR A 37 3.38 21.78 -2.58
CA TYR A 37 3.89 20.57 -1.96
C TYR A 37 5.35 20.74 -1.51
N LEU A 38 5.62 20.41 -0.24
CA LEU A 38 6.96 20.45 0.34
C LEU A 38 7.27 19.15 1.09
N LYS A 39 8.31 18.42 0.64
CA LYS A 39 8.86 17.26 1.34
C LYS A 39 10.25 17.58 1.89
N LEU A 40 10.43 17.36 3.19
CA LEU A 40 11.68 17.51 3.91
C LEU A 40 12.08 16.13 4.44
N ASP A 41 13.13 15.57 3.84
CA ASP A 41 13.67 14.26 4.17
C ASP A 41 15.09 14.41 4.70
N THR A 42 15.29 14.05 5.97
CA THR A 42 16.62 14.07 6.59
C THR A 42 17.28 15.44 6.44
N CYS A 43 16.56 16.49 6.85
CA CYS A 43 16.96 17.88 6.68
C CYS A 43 17.34 18.53 8.02
N ASN A 44 18.37 19.37 8.00
CA ASN A 44 18.77 20.23 9.12
C ASN A 44 18.93 21.67 8.63
N GLY A 45 18.08 22.59 9.10
CA GLY A 45 18.08 23.96 8.59
C GLY A 45 16.79 24.74 8.81
N CYS A 46 16.74 25.95 8.24
CA CYS A 46 15.59 26.84 8.33
C CYS A 46 14.93 27.05 6.95
N PHE A 47 13.61 26.94 6.89
CA PHE A 47 12.79 27.13 5.70
C PHE A 47 11.75 28.22 5.95
N ASP A 48 11.87 29.37 5.29
CA ASP A 48 10.92 30.46 5.39
C ASP A 48 9.72 30.20 4.49
N VAL A 49 8.56 29.96 5.10
CA VAL A 49 7.29 29.67 4.42
C VAL A 49 6.33 30.86 4.44
N GLN A 50 6.78 32.07 4.82
CA GLN A 50 5.92 33.27 4.89
C GLN A 50 5.23 33.57 3.56
N LYS A 51 5.92 33.31 2.45
CA LYS A 51 5.40 33.56 1.10
C LYS A 51 4.63 32.37 0.52
N ALA A 52 4.72 31.18 1.13
CA ALA A 52 4.17 29.92 0.61
C ALA A 52 2.66 29.77 0.86
N LYS A 53 1.88 30.76 0.42
CA LYS A 53 0.42 30.83 0.67
C LYS A 53 -0.38 29.67 0.04
N ASN A 54 0.15 29.06 -1.01
CA ASN A 54 -0.50 27.93 -1.69
C ASN A 54 -0.05 26.56 -1.15
N LEU A 55 0.83 26.53 -0.15
CA LEU A 55 1.35 25.29 0.40
C LEU A 55 0.20 24.56 1.11
N LYS A 56 -0.17 23.40 0.56
CA LYS A 56 -1.30 22.58 1.05
C LYS A 56 -0.83 21.26 1.63
N LYS A 57 0.28 20.70 1.12
CA LYS A 57 0.78 19.39 1.53
C LYS A 57 2.22 19.45 1.99
N VAL A 58 2.49 18.80 3.12
CA VAL A 58 3.82 18.75 3.75
C VAL A 58 4.14 17.32 4.14
N ILE A 59 5.38 16.91 3.90
CA ILE A 59 5.90 15.61 4.32
C ILE A 59 7.20 15.81 5.08
N PHE A 60 7.29 15.26 6.27
CA PHE A 60 8.50 15.24 7.09
C PHE A 60 8.96 13.81 7.26
N VAL A 61 10.18 13.51 6.82
CA VAL A 61 10.80 12.20 6.91
C VAL A 61 12.07 12.32 7.72
N ASN A 62 12.16 11.56 8.83
CA ASN A 62 13.37 11.50 9.68
C ASN A 62 13.90 12.89 10.12
N CYS A 63 13.00 13.83 10.38
CA CYS A 63 13.36 15.15 10.91
C CYS A 63 12.24 15.69 11.80
N ILE A 64 12.62 16.39 12.87
CA ILE A 64 11.66 17.15 13.66
C ILE A 64 11.59 18.56 13.08
N THR A 65 10.38 19.05 12.87
CA THR A 65 10.15 20.41 12.37
C THR A 65 9.48 21.25 13.43
N VAL A 66 10.09 22.39 13.78
CA VAL A 66 9.48 23.41 14.65
C VAL A 66 9.00 24.54 13.76
N PHE A 67 7.73 24.92 13.87
CA PHE A 67 7.20 26.12 13.22
C PHE A 67 7.21 27.30 14.18
N ASP A 68 7.92 28.35 13.81
CA ASP A 68 7.95 29.62 14.55
C ASP A 68 8.10 30.79 13.56
N ASN A 69 7.33 31.87 13.75
CA ASN A 69 7.39 33.09 12.94
C ASN A 69 7.49 32.83 11.41
N HIS A 70 6.58 32.02 10.88
CA HIS A 70 6.54 31.63 9.47
C HIS A 70 7.78 30.87 8.96
N THR A 71 8.59 30.31 9.86
CA THR A 71 9.78 29.55 9.53
C THR A 71 9.67 28.13 10.08
N TRP A 72 9.96 27.14 9.25
CA TRP A 72 10.20 25.77 9.68
C TRP A 72 11.66 25.55 9.97
N LYS A 73 11.98 25.26 11.23
CA LYS A 73 13.29 24.82 11.64
C LYS A 73 13.29 23.30 11.73
N CYS A 74 13.97 22.66 10.79
CA CYS A 74 14.15 21.21 10.75
C CYS A 74 15.42 20.84 11.50
N ILE A 75 15.31 19.85 12.38
CA ILE A 75 16.41 19.33 13.18
C ILE A 75 16.52 17.84 12.87
N TYR A 76 17.73 17.45 12.47
CA TYR A 76 18.08 16.06 12.24
C TYR A 76 18.26 15.33 13.58
N LEU A 77 17.68 14.13 13.66
CA LEU A 77 17.47 13.36 14.89
C LEU A 77 18.75 12.71 15.48
N ASP A 78 19.83 12.65 14.73
CA ASP A 78 21.09 12.00 15.12
C ASP A 78 22.02 12.90 15.95
N SER A 79 21.73 14.20 16.03
CA SER A 79 22.56 15.12 16.81
C SER A 79 22.10 15.14 18.27
N ASP A 80 23.03 14.95 19.22
CA ASP A 80 22.90 15.20 20.67
C ASP A 80 22.63 16.69 20.98
N ASN A 81 21.69 17.29 20.26
CA ASN A 81 21.44 18.70 20.23
C ASN A 81 20.65 19.10 21.48
N HIS A 82 21.43 19.41 22.52
CA HIS A 82 20.95 19.86 23.81
C HIS A 82 19.99 21.07 23.71
N ASN A 83 19.99 21.88 22.65
CA ASN A 83 19.12 23.06 22.60
C ASN A 83 17.61 22.79 22.39
N MET A 84 17.18 21.55 22.12
CA MET A 84 15.75 21.24 21.97
C MET A 84 14.96 21.14 23.30
N TYR A 85 15.57 21.31 24.49
CA TYR A 85 14.87 21.08 25.78
C TYR A 85 13.70 22.03 26.09
N LYS A 86 13.53 23.15 25.36
CA LYS A 86 12.51 24.15 25.69
C LYS A 86 11.19 24.00 24.95
N ILE A 87 11.18 23.40 23.76
CA ILE A 87 9.98 23.33 22.91
C ILE A 87 9.22 22.07 23.27
N LYS A 88 8.02 22.23 23.84
CA LYS A 88 7.12 21.11 24.14
C LYS A 88 6.03 20.95 23.09
N ASN A 89 5.54 22.07 22.54
CA ASN A 89 4.40 22.09 21.64
C ASN A 89 4.82 22.71 20.31
N ILE A 90 4.48 22.05 19.21
CA ILE A 90 4.75 22.50 17.85
C ILE A 90 3.41 22.64 17.14
N THR A 91 3.02 23.87 16.82
CA THR A 91 1.74 24.14 16.15
C THR A 91 1.94 24.32 14.66
N PHE A 92 1.20 23.57 13.85
CA PHE A 92 1.26 23.65 12.39
C PHE A 92 0.44 24.83 11.84
N PRO A 93 0.81 25.39 10.66
CA PRO A 93 0.04 26.48 10.07
C PRO A 93 -1.38 26.08 9.67
N ASP A 94 -2.32 27.03 9.75
CA ASP A 94 -3.75 26.80 9.43
C ASP A 94 -4.03 26.50 7.96
N ASN A 95 -3.12 26.80 7.02
CA ASN A 95 -3.36 26.61 5.59
C ASN A 95 -3.00 25.21 5.08
N ILE A 96 -2.42 24.35 5.92
CA ILE A 96 -1.98 23.01 5.53
C ILE A 96 -3.17 22.04 5.57
N ARG A 97 -3.44 21.40 4.43
CA ARG A 97 -4.55 20.44 4.26
C ARG A 97 -4.12 18.98 4.41
N SER A 98 -2.85 18.66 4.14
CA SER A 98 -2.33 17.30 4.18
C SER A 98 -0.97 17.29 4.86
N VAL A 99 -0.85 16.50 5.93
CA VAL A 99 0.38 16.40 6.72
C VAL A 99 0.80 14.94 6.81
N VAL A 100 2.05 14.67 6.46
CA VAL A 100 2.65 13.33 6.57
C VAL A 100 3.88 13.40 7.45
N PHE A 101 3.92 12.53 8.46
CA PHE A 101 5.05 12.30 9.34
C PHE A 101 5.53 10.86 9.13
N GLU A 102 6.81 10.70 8.82
CA GLU A 102 7.44 9.41 8.57
C GLU A 102 8.73 9.28 9.38
N ARG A 103 8.85 8.20 10.15
CA ARG A 103 10.09 7.83 10.87
C ARG A 103 10.61 8.96 11.78
N ILE A 104 9.70 9.60 12.52
CA ILE A 104 10.07 10.68 13.46
C ILE A 104 10.17 10.09 14.86
N ILE A 105 11.38 9.68 15.23
CA ILE A 105 11.69 9.04 16.50
C ILE A 105 12.37 10.06 17.42
N THR A 106 11.79 10.32 18.59
CA THR A 106 12.35 11.30 19.52
C THR A 106 12.32 10.78 20.95
N LYS A 107 13.43 10.95 21.67
CA LYS A 107 13.49 10.64 23.11
C LYS A 107 12.66 11.60 23.98
N LYS A 108 12.17 12.70 23.39
CA LYS A 108 11.49 13.78 24.12
C LYS A 108 9.98 13.74 23.87
N LYS A 109 9.20 14.06 24.90
CA LYS A 109 7.75 14.26 24.77
C LYS A 109 7.46 15.57 24.04
N LEU A 110 7.43 15.50 22.71
CA LEU A 110 6.98 16.57 21.83
C LEU A 110 5.51 16.36 21.47
N ILE A 111 4.74 17.44 21.50
CA ILE A 111 3.33 17.47 21.09
C ILE A 111 3.23 18.23 19.77
N MET A 112 2.85 17.52 18.72
CA MET A 112 2.57 18.08 17.40
C MET A 112 1.07 18.45 17.33
N ILE A 113 0.77 19.74 17.28
CA ILE A 113 -0.60 20.27 17.23
C ILE A 113 -0.95 20.57 15.77
N ILE A 114 -1.92 19.84 15.23
CA ILE A 114 -2.39 20.01 13.85
C ILE A 114 -3.65 20.88 13.84
N ASN A 115 -3.62 21.92 13.02
CA ASN A 115 -4.68 22.92 13.00
C ASN A 115 -5.88 22.55 12.12
N ALA A 116 -6.92 23.38 12.17
CA ALA A 116 -8.28 23.05 11.79
C ALA A 116 -8.51 22.71 10.31
N ALA A 117 -7.72 23.27 9.39
CA ALA A 117 -7.93 23.06 7.95
C ALA A 117 -7.33 21.75 7.42
N CYS A 118 -6.62 20.99 8.25
CA CYS A 118 -6.08 19.70 7.84
C CYS A 118 -7.23 18.73 7.51
N GLU A 119 -7.20 18.09 6.35
CA GLU A 119 -8.18 17.10 5.90
C GLU A 119 -7.56 15.70 5.81
N GLU A 120 -6.23 15.59 5.79
CA GLU A 120 -5.50 14.33 5.63
C GLU A 120 -4.29 14.27 6.57
N ILE A 121 -4.23 13.22 7.38
CA ILE A 121 -3.11 12.98 8.29
C ILE A 121 -2.52 11.60 8.05
N SER A 122 -1.19 11.53 7.99
CA SER A 122 -0.45 10.27 7.97
C SER A 122 0.64 10.33 9.03
N ILE A 123 0.59 9.41 9.98
CA ILE A 123 1.59 9.23 11.02
C ILE A 123 2.13 7.81 10.85
N ASP A 124 3.40 7.71 10.49
CA ASP A 124 4.01 6.45 10.12
C ASP A 124 5.34 6.28 10.82
N THR A 125 5.40 5.31 11.74
CA THR A 125 6.62 4.98 12.49
C THR A 125 7.15 6.20 13.26
N CYS A 126 6.27 6.89 13.97
CA CYS A 126 6.61 8.08 14.76
C CYS A 126 6.48 7.82 16.26
N GLU A 127 7.32 8.48 17.05
CA GLU A 127 7.29 8.48 18.53
C GLU A 127 7.06 9.88 19.09
N CYS A 128 5.97 10.52 18.66
CA CYS A 128 5.56 11.85 19.13
C CYS A 128 4.12 11.80 19.64
N HIS A 129 3.76 12.74 20.53
CA HIS A 129 2.36 12.98 20.83
C HIS A 129 1.75 13.83 19.71
N PHE A 130 0.52 13.53 19.32
CA PHE A 130 -0.19 14.26 18.27
C PHE A 130 -1.51 14.77 18.82
N ASP A 131 -1.72 16.09 18.75
CA ASP A 131 -3.01 16.71 19.03
C ASP A 131 -3.69 17.05 17.71
N LEU A 132 -4.67 16.23 17.35
CA LEU A 132 -5.48 16.39 16.15
C LEU A 132 -6.86 16.99 16.48
N SER A 133 -7.12 17.35 17.74
CA SER A 133 -8.45 17.74 18.24
C SER A 133 -9.05 18.97 17.54
N LYS A 134 -8.21 19.85 16.98
CA LYS A 134 -8.64 21.04 16.27
C LYS A 134 -9.15 20.76 14.87
N ILE A 135 -8.86 19.59 14.30
CA ILE A 135 -9.26 19.25 12.94
C ILE A 135 -10.79 19.12 12.87
N VAL A 136 -11.42 19.92 12.01
CA VAL A 136 -12.89 19.96 11.91
C VAL A 136 -13.41 18.96 10.89
N ARG A 137 -12.64 18.65 9.83
CA ARG A 137 -13.12 17.84 8.69
C ARG A 137 -12.06 16.85 8.20
N LEU A 138 -11.66 15.93 9.07
CA LEU A 138 -10.71 14.88 8.71
C LEU A 138 -11.35 13.89 7.72
N ARG A 139 -10.79 13.77 6.53
CA ARG A 139 -11.26 12.87 5.45
C ARG A 139 -10.42 11.61 5.33
N SER A 140 -9.12 11.69 5.63
CA SER A 140 -8.20 10.57 5.55
C SER A 140 -7.29 10.52 6.78
N ILE A 141 -7.15 9.34 7.36
CA ILE A 141 -6.23 9.08 8.45
C ILE A 141 -5.45 7.79 8.19
N LYS A 142 -4.12 7.90 8.26
CA LYS A 142 -3.17 6.78 8.20
C LYS A 142 -2.36 6.74 9.49
N LEU A 143 -2.46 5.67 10.27
CA LEU A 143 -1.69 5.46 11.50
C LEU A 143 -0.95 4.12 11.46
N ILE A 144 0.35 4.15 11.20
CA ILE A 144 1.19 2.95 11.15
C ILE A 144 2.18 2.97 12.31
N TYR A 145 2.02 2.03 13.22
CA TYR A 145 2.85 1.85 14.41
C TYR A 145 3.92 0.79 14.12
N GLN A 146 5.17 1.01 14.54
CA GLN A 146 6.22 -0.03 14.50
C GLN A 146 6.21 -0.86 15.78
N GLU A 147 6.00 -0.21 16.92
CA GLU A 147 5.87 -0.84 18.23
C GLU A 147 4.78 -0.08 19.01
N CYS A 148 4.03 -0.77 19.85
CA CYS A 148 3.02 -0.17 20.72
C CYS A 148 3.68 0.70 21.81
N HIS A 149 4.08 1.91 21.43
CA HIS A 149 4.67 2.87 22.34
C HIS A 149 3.62 3.82 22.92
N ARG A 150 3.97 4.39 24.08
CA ARG A 150 3.12 5.23 24.94
C ARG A 150 2.90 6.66 24.41
N TYR A 151 2.83 6.84 23.09
CA TYR A 151 2.46 8.15 22.56
C TYR A 151 0.94 8.28 22.49
N GLU A 152 0.47 9.50 22.69
CA GLU A 152 -0.95 9.82 22.75
C GLU A 152 -1.34 10.56 21.47
N ILE A 153 -2.41 10.08 20.83
CA ILE A 153 -3.03 10.74 19.70
C ILE A 153 -4.42 11.23 20.13
N VAL A 154 -4.57 12.54 20.30
CA VAL A 154 -5.87 13.15 20.58
C VAL A 154 -6.62 13.28 19.26
N LEU A 155 -7.52 12.34 18.99
CA LEU A 155 -8.30 12.27 17.75
C LEU A 155 -9.41 13.35 17.68
N PRO A 156 -9.72 13.90 16.49
CA PRO A 156 -10.86 14.78 16.27
C PRO A 156 -12.17 13.98 16.13
N ASP A 157 -13.26 14.64 15.74
CA ASP A 157 -14.42 13.95 15.18
C ASP A 157 -14.04 13.17 13.90
N LEU A 158 -14.33 11.87 13.91
CA LEU A 158 -14.01 10.92 12.84
C LEU A 158 -15.18 10.63 11.91
N THR A 159 -16.34 11.28 12.10
CA THR A 159 -17.53 11.07 11.24
C THR A 159 -17.29 11.44 9.78
N HIS A 160 -16.33 12.32 9.48
CA HIS A 160 -16.01 12.72 8.11
C HIS A 160 -14.98 11.82 7.41
N VAL A 161 -14.37 10.87 8.12
CA VAL A 161 -13.31 10.01 7.60
C VAL A 161 -13.88 9.06 6.54
N LYS A 162 -13.31 9.13 5.33
CA LYS A 162 -13.62 8.27 4.17
C LYS A 162 -12.55 7.21 3.91
N THR A 163 -11.30 7.53 4.26
CA THR A 163 -10.16 6.62 4.11
C THR A 163 -9.52 6.39 5.47
N LEU A 164 -9.44 5.12 5.85
CA LEU A 164 -8.82 4.68 7.09
C LEU A 164 -7.72 3.67 6.76
N GLU A 165 -6.49 3.99 7.11
CA GLU A 165 -5.35 3.09 6.99
C GLU A 165 -4.69 2.93 8.35
N MET A 166 -4.45 1.70 8.79
CA MET A 166 -3.85 1.47 10.09
C MET A 166 -3.05 0.18 10.15
N SER A 167 -2.09 0.12 11.08
CA SER A 167 -1.49 -1.15 11.46
C SER A 167 -2.39 -1.90 12.46
N CYS A 168 -2.48 -3.22 12.29
CA CYS A 168 -3.13 -4.13 13.20
C CYS A 168 -2.17 -4.48 14.33
N ASP A 169 -2.11 -3.66 15.38
CA ASP A 169 -1.43 -4.02 16.62
C ASP A 169 -2.47 -4.25 17.71
N LYS A 170 -2.47 -5.45 18.33
CA LYS A 170 -3.40 -5.83 19.41
C LYS A 170 -3.31 -4.93 20.63
N LEU A 171 -2.18 -4.24 20.82
CA LEU A 171 -1.94 -3.40 21.98
C LEU A 171 -2.32 -1.93 21.73
N CYS A 172 -2.63 -1.55 20.49
CA CYS A 172 -2.96 -0.19 20.15
C CYS A 172 -4.40 0.15 20.58
N CYS A 173 -4.54 0.96 21.64
CA CYS A 173 -5.83 1.44 22.12
C CYS A 173 -6.61 2.24 21.07
N ASP A 174 -5.92 2.88 20.13
CA ASP A 174 -6.54 3.66 19.05
C ASP A 174 -7.21 2.76 18.00
N PHE A 175 -6.76 1.51 17.85
CA PHE A 175 -7.23 0.59 16.80
C PHE A 175 -8.75 0.35 16.89
N GLU A 176 -9.24 -0.08 18.05
CA GLU A 176 -10.67 -0.34 18.26
C GLU A 176 -11.50 0.95 18.14
N LYS A 177 -10.95 2.06 18.65
CA LYS A 177 -11.59 3.37 18.59
C LYS A 177 -11.79 3.82 17.15
N LEU A 178 -10.75 3.77 16.30
CA LEU A 178 -10.82 4.13 14.88
C LEU A 178 -11.78 3.22 14.09
N LEU A 179 -11.72 1.91 14.35
CA LEU A 179 -12.66 0.94 13.77
C LEU A 179 -14.09 1.12 14.27
N THR A 180 -14.31 1.85 15.36
CA THR A 180 -15.64 2.15 15.88
C THR A 180 -16.15 3.49 15.38
N GLU A 181 -15.33 4.54 15.40
CA GLU A 181 -15.73 5.94 15.20
C GLU A 181 -15.69 6.43 13.74
N CYS A 182 -14.78 5.91 12.90
CA CYS A 182 -14.75 6.18 11.45
C CYS A 182 -15.91 5.52 10.66
N ILE A 183 -17.17 5.71 11.09
CA ILE A 183 -18.36 4.98 10.59
C ILE A 183 -18.63 5.16 9.10
N ASN A 184 -18.16 6.27 8.54
CA ASN A 184 -18.37 6.66 7.15
C ASN A 184 -17.21 6.27 6.22
N ALA A 185 -16.23 5.53 6.72
CA ALA A 185 -15.10 5.05 5.95
C ALA A 185 -15.55 4.09 4.84
N THR A 186 -15.25 4.47 3.60
CA THR A 186 -15.51 3.67 2.40
C THR A 186 -14.29 2.88 1.94
N LYS A 187 -13.10 3.28 2.41
CA LYS A 187 -11.82 2.65 2.13
C LYS A 187 -11.12 2.29 3.44
N LEU A 188 -10.81 1.01 3.62
CA LEU A 188 -10.11 0.48 4.78
C LEU A 188 -8.84 -0.26 4.34
N ILE A 189 -7.70 0.09 4.91
CA ILE A 189 -6.42 -0.59 4.69
C ILE A 189 -5.89 -1.03 6.06
N LEU A 190 -5.62 -2.33 6.19
CA LEU A 190 -5.11 -2.97 7.39
C LEU A 190 -3.74 -3.57 7.10
N HIS A 191 -2.77 -3.29 7.96
CA HIS A 191 -1.41 -3.82 7.84
C HIS A 191 -0.99 -4.51 9.13
N ASN A 192 -0.69 -5.80 9.11
CA ASN A 192 0.03 -6.44 10.22
C ASN A 192 1.55 -6.25 10.09
N ILE A 193 2.03 -6.14 8.85
CA ILE A 193 3.45 -6.03 8.54
C ILE A 193 3.62 -4.78 7.69
N LYS A 194 4.56 -3.93 8.08
CA LYS A 194 5.10 -2.91 7.18
C LYS A 194 6.47 -3.40 6.69
N CYS A 195 6.51 -3.74 5.41
CA CYS A 195 7.76 -3.98 4.71
C CYS A 195 7.74 -3.09 3.48
N ASP A 196 8.79 -2.30 3.26
CA ASP A 196 8.87 -1.40 2.12
C ASP A 196 8.75 -2.19 0.80
N LEU A 197 9.24 -3.45 0.75
CA LEU A 197 9.03 -4.36 -0.38
C LEU A 197 7.55 -4.72 -0.62
N HIS A 198 6.73 -4.80 0.44
CA HIS A 198 5.29 -5.11 0.30
C HIS A 198 4.50 -3.91 -0.24
N ASP A 199 4.86 -2.69 0.13
CA ASP A 199 4.20 -1.47 -0.36
C ASP A 199 4.50 -1.22 -1.86
N GLN A 200 5.64 -1.73 -2.37
CA GLN A 200 5.96 -1.73 -3.81
C GLN A 200 4.92 -2.50 -4.63
N THR A 201 4.39 -3.62 -4.11
CA THR A 201 3.37 -4.41 -4.83
C THR A 201 2.02 -3.69 -4.93
N LYS A 202 1.70 -2.80 -3.98
CA LYS A 202 0.47 -1.99 -4.00
C LYS A 202 0.58 -0.82 -4.96
N THR A 203 1.75 -0.18 -5.07
CA THR A 203 1.94 0.98 -5.96
C THR A 203 1.80 0.62 -7.45
N VAL A 204 2.06 -0.63 -7.83
CA VAL A 204 1.85 -1.13 -9.19
C VAL A 204 0.37 -1.44 -9.51
N THR A 205 -0.55 -1.40 -8.54
CA THR A 205 -1.98 -1.74 -8.75
C THR A 205 -2.90 -0.53 -8.94
N CYS A 206 -2.44 0.69 -8.63
CA CYS A 206 -3.28 1.89 -8.67
C CYS A 206 -3.16 2.67 -10.00
N PHE A 207 -2.74 2.03 -11.09
CA PHE A 207 -2.71 2.61 -12.43
C PHE A 207 -4.11 2.68 -13.06
N PHE A 208 -4.97 3.51 -12.48
CA PHE A 208 -6.10 4.08 -13.21
C PHE A 208 -5.73 5.50 -13.66
N PRO A 209 -6.12 5.92 -14.87
CA PRO A 209 -5.76 7.22 -15.41
C PRO A 209 -6.63 8.29 -14.75
N VAL A 210 -6.31 8.67 -13.51
CA VAL A 210 -6.77 9.94 -12.98
C VAL A 210 -5.79 10.98 -13.52
N LYS A 211 -6.21 11.68 -14.57
CA LYS A 211 -5.54 12.86 -15.10
C LYS A 211 -5.27 13.82 -13.93
N ASP A 212 -3.99 14.08 -13.66
CA ASP A 212 -3.42 15.40 -13.33
C ASP A 212 -2.36 15.48 -12.20
N ASP A 213 -1.93 14.39 -11.53
CA ASP A 213 -0.83 14.49 -10.53
C ASP A 213 0.17 13.31 -10.50
N PHE A 214 0.15 12.41 -11.49
CA PHE A 214 0.78 11.08 -11.40
C PHE A 214 2.26 10.95 -11.77
N SER A 215 2.88 11.93 -12.44
CA SER A 215 4.24 11.75 -12.96
C SER A 215 5.34 11.79 -11.87
N LEU A 216 5.06 12.41 -10.72
CA LEU A 216 6.09 12.64 -9.70
C LEU A 216 6.33 11.45 -8.77
N ALA A 217 5.30 10.65 -8.48
CA ALA A 217 5.41 9.46 -7.61
C ALA A 217 6.21 8.34 -8.29
N LEU A 218 6.05 8.19 -9.61
CA LEU A 218 6.78 7.21 -10.41
C LEU A 218 8.28 7.55 -10.50
N ASN A 219 8.62 8.81 -10.73
CA ASN A 219 10.02 9.25 -10.81
C ASN A 219 10.75 9.17 -9.46
N GLN A 220 10.04 9.40 -8.34
CA GLN A 220 10.61 9.19 -7.00
C GLN A 220 10.90 7.72 -6.70
N PHE A 221 10.10 6.80 -7.25
CA PHE A 221 10.28 5.36 -7.10
C PHE A 221 11.57 4.89 -7.78
N MET A 222 11.77 5.30 -9.03
CA MET A 222 12.96 4.95 -9.84
C MET A 222 14.26 5.50 -9.24
N SER A 223 14.23 6.72 -8.68
CA SER A 223 15.44 7.35 -8.12
C SER A 223 15.98 6.72 -6.82
N ASN A 224 15.18 5.91 -6.12
CA ASN A 224 15.61 5.24 -4.88
C ASN A 224 16.11 3.80 -5.11
N SER A 225 15.88 3.19 -6.27
CA SER A 225 16.35 1.84 -6.60
C SER A 225 17.76 1.81 -7.21
N GLU A 226 18.30 2.95 -7.66
CA GLU A 226 19.61 3.01 -8.32
C GLU A 226 20.81 3.09 -7.35
N SER A 227 20.59 3.16 -6.04
CA SER A 227 21.68 3.17 -5.06
C SER A 227 21.61 2.00 -4.08
N GLN A 228 22.57 1.08 -4.22
CA GLN A 228 23.12 0.13 -3.24
C GLN A 228 22.75 -1.35 -3.42
N ASN A 229 23.82 -2.16 -3.51
CA ASN A 229 23.89 -3.63 -3.56
C ASN A 229 23.34 -4.34 -2.29
N ASP A 230 22.62 -3.64 -1.43
CA ASP A 230 21.97 -4.22 -0.26
C ASP A 230 20.49 -4.34 -0.58
N SER A 231 20.09 -5.47 -1.18
CA SER A 231 18.67 -5.82 -1.30
C SER A 231 18.04 -5.66 0.09
N PRO A 232 17.03 -4.78 0.28
CA PRO A 232 16.51 -4.48 1.59
C PRO A 232 15.93 -5.76 2.20
N LYS A 233 16.66 -6.38 3.12
CA LYS A 233 16.19 -7.57 3.84
C LYS A 233 15.03 -7.14 4.71
N CYS A 234 13.92 -7.86 4.63
CA CYS A 234 12.81 -7.64 5.53
C CYS A 234 13.22 -8.05 6.94
N ASN A 235 13.56 -7.08 7.78
CA ASN A 235 13.97 -7.29 9.16
C ASN A 235 12.78 -7.54 10.11
N GLN A 236 11.57 -7.74 9.58
CA GLN A 236 10.40 -7.96 10.43
C GLN A 236 10.49 -9.37 11.05
N PRO A 237 10.38 -9.48 12.38
CA PRO A 237 10.37 -10.78 13.06
C PRO A 237 9.23 -11.66 12.54
N THR A 238 9.38 -12.97 12.71
CA THR A 238 8.39 -14.00 12.36
C THR A 238 6.96 -13.50 12.63
N ILE A 239 6.19 -13.44 11.55
CA ILE A 239 4.85 -12.86 11.50
C ILE A 239 3.98 -13.54 12.56
N PHE A 240 3.54 -12.78 13.56
CA PHE A 240 2.49 -13.27 14.44
C PHE A 240 1.20 -13.33 13.62
N ALA A 241 0.62 -14.52 13.51
CA ALA A 241 -0.70 -14.72 12.93
C ALA A 241 -1.72 -13.94 13.76
N ILE A 242 -2.09 -12.76 13.29
CA ILE A 242 -3.19 -12.00 13.87
C ILE A 242 -4.49 -12.57 13.33
N ASP A 243 -5.33 -13.09 14.23
CA ASP A 243 -6.67 -13.55 13.92
C ASP A 243 -7.59 -12.37 13.59
N LEU A 244 -7.85 -12.16 12.30
CA LEU A 244 -8.71 -11.10 11.80
C LEU A 244 -10.18 -11.25 12.22
N GLY A 245 -10.60 -12.43 12.69
CA GLY A 245 -11.97 -12.69 13.13
C GLY A 245 -12.43 -11.75 14.24
N LEU A 246 -11.53 -11.40 15.17
CA LEU A 246 -11.81 -10.44 16.24
C LEU A 246 -12.07 -9.03 15.70
N TYR A 247 -11.32 -8.61 14.68
CA TYR A 247 -11.43 -7.25 14.13
C TYR A 247 -12.61 -7.12 13.17
N PHE A 248 -12.92 -8.17 12.41
CA PHE A 248 -14.13 -8.20 11.60
C PHE A 248 -15.38 -8.08 12.47
N TYR A 249 -15.39 -8.65 13.67
CA TYR A 249 -16.52 -8.47 14.59
C TYR A 249 -16.82 -6.98 14.85
N ILE A 250 -15.79 -6.14 15.05
CA ILE A 250 -15.95 -4.69 15.27
C ILE A 250 -16.51 -4.02 14.00
N ILE A 251 -15.97 -4.36 12.83
CA ILE A 251 -16.44 -3.85 11.53
C ILE A 251 -17.92 -4.21 11.31
N PHE A 252 -18.31 -5.43 11.67
CA PHE A 252 -19.67 -5.95 11.51
C PHE A 252 -20.67 -5.34 12.49
N LYS A 253 -20.27 -5.15 13.75
CA LYS A 253 -21.11 -4.55 14.81
C LYS A 253 -21.62 -3.16 14.43
N ARG A 254 -20.87 -2.41 13.62
CA ARG A 254 -21.24 -1.06 13.14
C ARG A 254 -21.83 -1.04 11.75
N HIS A 255 -22.23 -2.20 11.20
CA HIS A 255 -22.77 -2.34 9.84
C HIS A 255 -21.87 -1.79 8.71
N ARG A 256 -20.56 -1.62 8.95
CA ARG A 256 -19.63 -1.07 7.94
C ARG A 256 -19.48 -1.97 6.71
N TYR A 257 -19.78 -3.27 6.85
CA TYR A 257 -19.84 -4.20 5.71
C TYR A 257 -20.86 -3.78 4.64
N LYS A 258 -21.80 -2.88 4.98
CA LYS A 258 -22.78 -2.31 4.05
C LYS A 258 -22.31 -1.04 3.34
N THR A 259 -21.21 -0.42 3.75
CA THR A 259 -20.73 0.86 3.20
C THR A 259 -19.31 0.79 2.66
N LEU A 260 -18.52 -0.18 3.11
CA LEU A 260 -17.13 -0.37 2.69
C LEU A 260 -17.08 -0.81 1.23
N GLN A 261 -16.37 -0.04 0.40
CA GLN A 261 -16.20 -0.29 -1.03
C GLN A 261 -14.80 -0.81 -1.37
N TYR A 262 -13.80 -0.47 -0.55
CA TYR A 262 -12.43 -0.91 -0.71
C TYR A 262 -11.89 -1.48 0.60
N LEU A 263 -11.33 -2.68 0.54
CA LEU A 263 -10.66 -3.36 1.65
C LEU A 263 -9.30 -3.85 1.18
N SER A 264 -8.24 -3.41 1.84
CA SER A 264 -6.89 -3.99 1.67
C SER A 264 -6.41 -4.56 3.00
N ILE A 265 -5.89 -5.78 2.94
CA ILE A 265 -5.41 -6.54 4.09
C ILE A 265 -3.99 -6.98 3.76
N SER A 266 -3.01 -6.62 4.58
CA SER A 266 -1.60 -6.94 4.34
C SER A 266 -0.97 -7.65 5.54
N GLY A 267 -0.36 -8.80 5.30
CA GLY A 267 0.36 -9.55 6.34
C GLY A 267 -0.53 -10.24 7.36
N ILE A 268 -1.81 -10.38 7.09
CA ILE A 268 -2.79 -10.93 8.04
C ILE A 268 -3.24 -12.31 7.57
N SER A 269 -3.20 -13.29 8.47
CA SER A 269 -3.77 -14.62 8.23
C SER A 269 -5.29 -14.59 8.32
N LEU A 270 -5.98 -15.16 7.34
CA LEU A 270 -7.42 -15.39 7.40
C LEU A 270 -7.71 -16.83 7.75
N ASP A 271 -8.47 -17.06 8.82
CA ASP A 271 -9.07 -18.35 9.12
C ASP A 271 -10.44 -18.48 8.43
N GLU A 272 -11.11 -19.64 8.59
CA GLU A 272 -12.43 -19.87 8.01
C GLU A 272 -13.49 -18.87 8.51
N ARG A 273 -13.34 -18.33 9.73
CA ARG A 273 -14.26 -17.32 10.27
C ARG A 273 -14.06 -15.98 9.56
N GLY A 274 -12.81 -15.57 9.34
CA GLY A 274 -12.45 -14.39 8.56
C GLY A 274 -13.02 -14.44 7.15
N LEU A 275 -12.94 -15.59 6.49
CA LEU A 275 -13.55 -15.80 5.18
C LEU A 275 -15.08 -15.66 5.19
N LYS A 276 -15.76 -16.19 6.22
CA LYS A 276 -17.22 -15.99 6.37
C LYS A 276 -17.58 -14.52 6.49
N PHE A 277 -16.76 -13.71 7.16
CA PHE A 277 -16.98 -12.26 7.22
C PHE A 277 -16.76 -11.58 5.86
N ILE A 278 -15.70 -11.92 5.13
CA ILE A 278 -15.41 -11.34 3.80
C ILE A 278 -16.59 -11.53 2.84
N LYS A 279 -17.21 -12.71 2.84
CA LYS A 279 -18.37 -13.01 1.99
C LYS A 279 -19.56 -12.07 2.21
N ASN A 280 -19.70 -11.53 3.42
CA ASN A 280 -20.85 -10.71 3.81
C ASN A 280 -20.71 -9.22 3.46
N PHE A 281 -19.60 -8.78 2.85
CA PHE A 281 -19.46 -7.40 2.41
C PHE A 281 -20.25 -7.14 1.12
N ILE A 282 -21.45 -6.57 1.25
CA ILE A 282 -22.37 -6.41 0.12
C ILE A 282 -21.99 -5.29 -0.85
N MET A 283 -21.29 -4.25 -0.38
CA MET A 283 -20.88 -3.09 -1.20
C MET A 283 -19.40 -3.12 -1.61
N LEU A 284 -18.67 -4.17 -1.26
CA LEU A 284 -17.24 -4.24 -1.53
C LEU A 284 -16.98 -4.44 -3.02
N LYS A 285 -16.30 -3.47 -3.63
CA LYS A 285 -15.92 -3.48 -5.04
C LYS A 285 -14.49 -3.96 -5.24
N THR A 286 -13.60 -3.62 -4.31
CA THR A 286 -12.19 -3.98 -4.39
C THR A 286 -11.73 -4.67 -3.11
N LEU A 287 -11.16 -5.85 -3.27
CA LEU A 287 -10.50 -6.61 -2.22
C LEU A 287 -9.05 -6.83 -2.62
N SER A 288 -8.13 -6.33 -1.81
CA SER A 288 -6.69 -6.52 -2.00
C SER A 288 -6.11 -7.25 -0.79
N MET A 289 -5.38 -8.33 -1.05
CA MET A 289 -4.79 -9.17 -0.01
C MET A 289 -3.31 -9.39 -0.30
N VAL A 290 -2.47 -9.04 0.67
CA VAL A 290 -1.05 -9.38 0.69
C VAL A 290 -0.85 -10.44 1.77
N PHE A 291 -0.44 -11.65 1.41
CA PHE A 291 -0.52 -12.82 2.29
C PHE A 291 0.75 -13.66 2.29
N GLN A 292 0.97 -14.37 3.40
CA GLN A 292 2.00 -15.40 3.51
C GLN A 292 1.39 -16.79 3.33
N ASN A 293 0.24 -17.03 3.96
CA ASN A 293 -0.55 -18.25 3.86
C ASN A 293 -1.96 -17.91 3.38
N ILE A 294 -2.53 -18.77 2.56
CA ILE A 294 -3.87 -18.59 2.01
C ILE A 294 -4.68 -19.86 2.17
N LEU A 295 -5.95 -19.71 2.55
CA LEU A 295 -6.89 -20.82 2.53
C LEU A 295 -7.39 -21.04 1.11
N SER A 296 -7.37 -22.29 0.65
CA SER A 296 -7.85 -22.69 -0.68
C SER A 296 -9.32 -22.30 -0.98
N ASN A 297 -10.15 -22.10 0.03
CA ASN A 297 -11.55 -21.70 -0.12
C ASN A 297 -11.80 -20.18 -0.18
N ILE A 298 -10.75 -19.34 -0.23
CA ILE A 298 -10.85 -17.88 -0.39
C ILE A 298 -11.71 -17.47 -1.58
N PHE A 299 -11.58 -18.16 -2.72
CA PHE A 299 -12.29 -17.85 -3.96
C PHE A 299 -13.81 -18.09 -3.85
N ILE A 300 -14.23 -19.02 -2.99
CA ILE A 300 -15.64 -19.31 -2.70
C ILE A 300 -16.21 -18.30 -1.68
N ALA A 301 -15.32 -17.62 -0.94
CA ALA A 301 -15.65 -16.67 0.11
C ALA A 301 -15.64 -15.20 -0.38
N LEU A 302 -15.45 -14.96 -1.67
CA LEU A 302 -15.47 -13.60 -2.20
C LEU A 302 -16.88 -12.98 -2.05
N PRO A 303 -16.97 -11.65 -1.84
CA PRO A 303 -18.26 -10.99 -1.84
C PRO A 303 -18.89 -10.95 -3.25
N PRO A 304 -20.23 -10.95 -3.36
CA PRO A 304 -20.91 -11.07 -4.65
C PRO A 304 -20.80 -9.82 -5.54
N GLY A 305 -20.63 -8.63 -4.94
CA GLY A 305 -20.49 -7.36 -5.66
C GLY A 305 -19.06 -6.99 -6.05
N LEU A 306 -18.10 -7.92 -5.88
CA LEU A 306 -16.69 -7.65 -6.08
C LEU A 306 -16.36 -7.46 -7.55
N GLU A 307 -15.76 -6.31 -7.89
CA GLU A 307 -15.32 -5.95 -9.23
C GLU A 307 -13.82 -6.25 -9.45
N GLN A 308 -13.03 -6.15 -8.38
CA GLN A 308 -11.59 -6.34 -8.41
C GLN A 308 -11.11 -7.20 -7.23
N PHE A 309 -10.40 -8.27 -7.54
CA PHE A 309 -9.72 -9.09 -6.55
C PHE A 309 -8.22 -9.13 -6.83
N ILE A 310 -7.44 -8.70 -5.86
CA ILE A 310 -5.98 -8.65 -5.95
C ILE A 310 -5.41 -9.51 -4.85
N ILE A 311 -4.62 -10.51 -5.21
CA ILE A 311 -3.97 -11.40 -4.26
C ILE A 311 -2.48 -11.55 -4.56
N THR A 312 -1.66 -11.06 -3.63
CA THR A 312 -0.22 -10.94 -3.79
C THR A 312 0.50 -11.64 -2.64
N PRO A 313 1.52 -12.46 -2.89
CA PRO A 313 2.29 -13.09 -1.84
C PRO A 313 3.26 -12.11 -1.17
N ILE A 314 3.65 -12.44 0.05
CA ILE A 314 4.75 -11.79 0.78
C ILE A 314 6.07 -12.38 0.25
N LEU A 315 6.67 -11.70 -0.73
CA LEU A 315 7.90 -12.18 -1.40
C LEU A 315 9.17 -12.00 -0.56
N CYS A 316 9.16 -11.14 0.46
CA CYS A 316 10.36 -10.85 1.23
C CYS A 316 10.81 -11.99 2.16
N GLN A 317 10.03 -13.08 2.25
CA GLN A 317 10.35 -14.27 3.03
C GLN A 317 10.77 -15.40 2.08
N GLN A 318 11.91 -15.21 1.43
CA GLN A 318 12.42 -16.04 0.32
C GLN A 318 12.57 -17.55 0.63
N ASN A 319 12.49 -17.98 1.89
CA ASN A 319 12.68 -19.38 2.29
C ASN A 319 11.40 -20.08 2.75
N GLN A 320 10.23 -19.44 2.63
CA GLN A 320 8.97 -20.09 2.98
C GLN A 320 8.16 -20.32 1.72
N GLU A 321 8.09 -21.59 1.32
CA GLU A 321 7.09 -22.05 0.36
C GLU A 321 5.73 -21.50 0.77
N LEU A 322 5.07 -20.83 -0.16
CA LEU A 322 3.73 -20.33 0.03
C LEU A 322 2.82 -21.50 0.38
N LYS A 323 2.33 -21.54 1.62
CA LYS A 323 1.47 -22.63 2.08
C LYS A 323 0.03 -22.32 1.72
N ILE A 324 -0.48 -23.11 0.79
CA ILE A 324 -1.91 -23.22 0.58
C ILE A 324 -2.44 -24.21 1.61
N ILE A 325 -3.25 -23.70 2.52
CA ILE A 325 -3.86 -24.53 3.57
C ILE A 325 -5.13 -25.15 2.96
N PRO A 326 -5.27 -26.49 2.99
CA PRO A 326 -6.50 -27.15 2.58
C PRO A 326 -7.65 -26.67 3.45
N GLY A 327 -8.70 -26.15 2.82
CA GLY A 327 -9.97 -25.86 3.47
C GLY A 327 -10.90 -27.07 3.38
N LYS A 328 -11.93 -27.13 4.21
CA LYS A 328 -13.05 -28.05 3.99
C LYS A 328 -13.83 -27.60 2.75
N ILE A 329 -13.39 -28.03 1.57
CA ILE A 329 -14.05 -27.72 0.31
C ILE A 329 -15.28 -28.64 0.20
N LEU A 330 -16.44 -28.13 0.63
CA LEU A 330 -17.71 -28.67 0.13
C LEU A 330 -17.92 -28.03 -1.24
N PHE A 331 -17.51 -28.74 -2.29
CA PHE A 331 -17.76 -28.30 -3.66
C PHE A 331 -19.27 -28.19 -3.85
N ASN A 332 -19.74 -26.95 -3.95
CA ASN A 332 -21.14 -26.65 -4.21
C ASN A 332 -21.17 -25.93 -5.56
N GLU A 333 -21.62 -26.62 -6.60
CA GLU A 333 -21.71 -26.08 -7.96
C GLU A 333 -22.48 -24.75 -8.01
N ASN A 334 -23.43 -24.54 -7.08
CA ASN A 334 -24.21 -23.31 -6.97
C ASN A 334 -23.42 -22.12 -6.39
N ALA A 335 -22.33 -22.36 -5.66
CA ALA A 335 -21.51 -21.28 -5.12
C ALA A 335 -20.77 -20.50 -6.23
N ASN A 336 -20.47 -21.17 -7.35
CA ASN A 336 -19.70 -20.62 -8.47
C ASN A 336 -20.47 -19.57 -9.31
N MET A 337 -21.77 -19.40 -9.08
CA MET A 337 -22.60 -18.40 -9.78
C MET A 337 -22.48 -16.98 -9.20
N CYS A 338 -21.78 -16.80 -8.07
CA CYS A 338 -21.89 -15.58 -7.27
C CYS A 338 -20.98 -14.42 -7.71
N HIS A 339 -19.99 -14.64 -8.58
CA HIS A 339 -18.95 -13.64 -8.89
C HIS A 339 -19.08 -13.03 -10.29
N LYS A 340 -20.31 -12.79 -10.75
CA LYS A 340 -20.58 -12.25 -12.10
C LYS A 340 -20.04 -10.83 -12.34
N MET A 341 -19.70 -10.12 -11.27
CA MET A 341 -19.22 -8.73 -11.34
C MET A 341 -17.70 -8.62 -11.39
N LEU A 342 -16.96 -9.71 -11.20
CA LEU A 342 -15.50 -9.67 -11.16
C LEU A 342 -14.94 -9.37 -12.55
N LYS A 343 -14.31 -8.20 -12.69
CA LYS A 343 -13.69 -7.74 -13.93
C LYS A 343 -12.19 -7.92 -13.91
N ILE A 344 -11.56 -7.67 -12.77
CA ILE A 344 -10.10 -7.72 -12.65
C ILE A 344 -9.72 -8.74 -11.58
N LEU A 345 -8.92 -9.72 -11.97
CA LEU A 345 -8.30 -10.68 -11.07
C LEU A 345 -6.78 -10.56 -11.19
N ARG A 346 -6.11 -10.14 -10.13
CA ARG A 346 -4.65 -10.24 -10.02
C ARG A 346 -4.30 -11.38 -9.08
N ILE A 347 -3.53 -12.34 -9.56
CA ILE A 347 -3.25 -13.58 -8.83
C ILE A 347 -1.79 -14.02 -9.02
N TYR A 348 -1.23 -14.62 -7.98
CA TYR A 348 0.06 -15.29 -8.04
C TYR A 348 0.00 -16.62 -8.76
N LEU A 349 0.90 -16.84 -9.72
CA LEU A 349 0.91 -18.01 -10.58
C LEU A 349 0.93 -19.32 -9.78
N GLY A 350 1.69 -19.38 -8.68
CA GLY A 350 1.74 -20.56 -7.81
C GLY A 350 0.39 -20.97 -7.19
N LEU A 351 -0.58 -20.05 -7.09
CA LEU A 351 -1.94 -20.37 -6.61
C LEU A 351 -2.78 -21.10 -7.66
N ILE A 352 -2.51 -20.85 -8.94
CA ILE A 352 -3.26 -21.46 -10.05
C ILE A 352 -2.93 -22.95 -10.15
N VAL A 353 -1.64 -23.26 -9.99
CA VAL A 353 -1.06 -24.60 -10.18
C VAL A 353 -1.56 -25.59 -9.14
N ASN A 354 -1.85 -25.11 -7.92
CA ASN A 354 -2.38 -25.93 -6.85
C ASN A 354 -3.89 -26.16 -7.07
N LYS A 355 -4.16 -27.13 -7.94
CA LYS A 355 -5.42 -27.45 -8.63
C LYS A 355 -6.71 -27.20 -7.85
N SER A 356 -7.76 -26.84 -8.59
CA SER A 356 -9.17 -26.60 -8.21
C SER A 356 -9.57 -25.17 -7.78
N GLN A 357 -8.62 -24.25 -7.64
CA GLN A 357 -8.92 -22.92 -7.09
C GLN A 357 -9.54 -21.93 -8.08
N LEU A 358 -9.34 -22.11 -9.38
CA LEU A 358 -9.98 -21.27 -10.41
C LEU A 358 -11.34 -21.78 -10.87
N VAL A 359 -11.74 -22.99 -10.47
CA VAL A 359 -13.05 -23.57 -10.82
C VAL A 359 -14.23 -22.68 -10.42
N PRO A 360 -14.18 -21.87 -9.35
CA PRO A 360 -15.24 -20.91 -9.04
C PRO A 360 -15.44 -19.78 -10.05
N PHE A 361 -14.48 -19.52 -10.94
CA PHE A 361 -14.53 -18.41 -11.90
C PHE A 361 -15.00 -18.83 -13.29
N LEU A 362 -16.18 -19.46 -13.37
CA LEU A 362 -16.80 -19.83 -14.65
C LEU A 362 -17.40 -18.62 -15.42
N VAL A 363 -17.08 -17.40 -15.01
CA VAL A 363 -17.54 -16.16 -15.65
C VAL A 363 -16.39 -15.55 -16.44
N ALA A 364 -16.70 -14.86 -17.54
CA ALA A 364 -15.74 -14.06 -18.28
C ALA A 364 -15.12 -12.97 -17.38
N ILE A 365 -13.80 -12.99 -17.24
CA ILE A 365 -13.01 -11.97 -16.55
C ILE A 365 -12.47 -11.00 -17.61
N ASP A 366 -12.68 -9.70 -17.42
CA ASP A 366 -12.18 -8.69 -18.36
C ASP A 366 -10.65 -8.65 -18.40
N THR A 367 -10.00 -8.73 -17.24
CA THR A 367 -8.53 -8.71 -17.13
C THR A 367 -8.02 -9.68 -16.07
N LEU A 368 -7.17 -10.61 -16.48
CA LEU A 368 -6.40 -11.49 -15.60
C LEU A 368 -4.94 -11.02 -15.57
N GLU A 369 -4.46 -10.64 -14.39
CA GLU A 369 -3.08 -10.24 -14.16
C GLU A 369 -2.35 -11.32 -13.36
N ILE A 370 -1.28 -11.84 -13.92
CA ILE A 370 -0.49 -12.92 -13.35
C ILE A 370 0.77 -12.33 -12.73
N ILE A 371 0.94 -12.55 -11.42
CA ILE A 371 2.21 -12.31 -10.73
C ILE A 371 3.06 -13.56 -10.97
N PRO A 372 4.22 -13.44 -11.66
CA PRO A 372 5.07 -14.58 -11.99
C PRO A 372 5.56 -15.35 -10.76
N ALA A 373 5.85 -16.65 -10.96
CA ALA A 373 6.38 -17.56 -9.95
C ALA A 373 7.25 -18.64 -10.60
N ILE A 374 8.14 -19.26 -9.82
CA ILE A 374 8.73 -20.56 -10.21
C ILE A 374 7.64 -21.60 -10.01
N VAL A 375 7.37 -22.37 -11.06
CA VAL A 375 6.38 -23.44 -11.03
C VAL A 375 7.05 -24.71 -11.50
N GLU A 376 7.07 -25.73 -10.64
CA GLU A 376 7.35 -27.08 -11.08
C GLU A 376 6.14 -27.61 -11.85
N TRP A 377 6.38 -28.22 -13.01
CA TRP A 377 5.33 -28.74 -13.89
C TRP A 377 4.37 -29.64 -13.12
N CYS A 378 3.08 -29.28 -13.11
CA CYS A 378 2.06 -30.08 -12.42
C CYS A 378 1.38 -31.02 -13.42
N PRO A 379 1.41 -32.35 -13.20
CA PRO A 379 0.86 -33.32 -14.15
C PRO A 379 -0.65 -33.16 -14.30
N ASP A 380 -1.15 -33.17 -15.53
CA ASP A 380 -2.55 -33.20 -16.02
C ASP A 380 -3.66 -32.51 -15.20
N PRO A 381 -4.25 -31.40 -15.69
CA PRO A 381 -5.46 -30.84 -15.10
C PRO A 381 -6.63 -31.82 -15.28
N LEU A 382 -7.23 -32.24 -14.17
CA LEU A 382 -8.41 -33.12 -14.16
C LEU A 382 -9.72 -32.42 -14.60
N ASN A 383 -9.68 -31.12 -14.91
CA ASN A 383 -10.87 -30.33 -15.19
C ASN A 383 -10.82 -29.73 -16.59
N ASN A 384 -11.81 -30.07 -17.42
CA ASN A 384 -11.95 -29.58 -18.79
C ASN A 384 -12.51 -28.14 -18.86
N ARG A 385 -12.92 -27.54 -17.74
CA ARG A 385 -13.48 -26.18 -17.72
C ARG A 385 -12.37 -25.14 -17.57
N LYS A 386 -12.22 -24.29 -18.59
CA LYS A 386 -11.30 -23.15 -18.60
C LYS A 386 -12.03 -21.84 -18.31
N VAL A 387 -11.34 -20.90 -17.67
CA VAL A 387 -11.83 -19.54 -17.38
C VAL A 387 -11.75 -18.71 -18.65
N LYS A 388 -12.82 -17.99 -18.99
CA LYS A 388 -12.83 -17.06 -20.12
C LYS A 388 -12.19 -15.74 -19.71
N VAL A 389 -11.19 -15.27 -20.47
CA VAL A 389 -10.45 -14.05 -20.16
C VAL A 389 -10.35 -13.20 -21.42
N ARG A 390 -10.66 -11.90 -21.33
CA ARG A 390 -10.53 -10.99 -22.48
C ARG A 390 -9.13 -10.43 -22.65
N LYS A 391 -8.47 -10.06 -21.55
CA LYS A 391 -7.11 -9.52 -21.51
C LYS A 391 -6.27 -10.27 -20.48
N LEU A 392 -5.14 -10.82 -20.92
CA LEU A 392 -4.16 -11.47 -20.06
C LEU A 392 -2.93 -10.56 -19.92
N VAL A 393 -2.48 -10.34 -18.70
CA VAL A 393 -1.27 -9.56 -18.41
C VAL A 393 -0.36 -10.39 -17.52
N ILE A 394 0.85 -10.67 -17.97
CA ILE A 394 1.91 -11.24 -17.13
C ILE A 394 2.73 -10.06 -16.61
N LEU A 395 2.73 -9.88 -15.29
CA LEU A 395 3.44 -8.78 -14.64
C LEU A 395 4.95 -9.00 -14.69
N LYS A 396 5.70 -7.92 -14.45
CA LYS A 396 7.16 -7.94 -14.37
C LYS A 396 7.65 -8.99 -13.35
N VAL A 397 8.64 -9.76 -13.76
CA VAL A 397 9.40 -10.67 -12.89
C VAL A 397 10.33 -9.83 -12.01
N ASP A 398 10.32 -10.08 -10.70
CA ASP A 398 11.24 -9.39 -9.79
C ASP A 398 12.69 -9.82 -10.03
N CYS A 399 13.65 -8.99 -9.60
CA CYS A 399 15.07 -9.20 -9.90
C CYS A 399 15.62 -10.52 -9.37
N GLU A 400 15.04 -11.08 -8.30
CA GLU A 400 15.52 -12.33 -7.70
C GLU A 400 14.97 -13.53 -8.47
N LEU A 401 13.68 -13.52 -8.79
CA LEU A 401 13.09 -14.53 -9.67
C LEU A 401 13.76 -14.54 -11.04
N LYS A 402 14.08 -13.36 -11.59
CA LYS A 402 14.79 -13.22 -12.87
C LYS A 402 16.13 -13.95 -12.86
N LYS A 403 16.94 -13.76 -11.81
CA LYS A 403 18.23 -14.46 -11.66
C LYS A 403 18.05 -15.97 -11.68
N ILE A 404 17.07 -16.50 -10.95
CA ILE A 404 16.82 -17.95 -10.88
C ILE A 404 16.36 -18.50 -12.23
N VAL A 405 15.51 -17.75 -12.95
CA VAL A 405 15.06 -18.13 -14.29
C VAL A 405 16.24 -18.17 -15.26
N GLU A 406 17.08 -17.12 -15.26
CA GLU A 406 18.25 -16.98 -16.15
C GLU A 406 19.36 -18.02 -15.88
N GLU A 407 19.35 -18.69 -14.73
CA GLU A 407 20.23 -19.85 -14.45
C GLU A 407 19.83 -21.10 -15.24
N THR A 408 18.57 -21.20 -15.69
CA THR A 408 18.01 -22.44 -16.28
C THR A 408 17.37 -22.25 -17.66
N SER A 409 16.96 -21.04 -18.01
CA SER A 409 16.25 -20.71 -19.25
C SER A 409 16.36 -19.23 -19.59
N THR A 410 16.05 -18.85 -20.83
CA THR A 410 15.84 -17.44 -21.20
C THR A 410 14.53 -16.90 -20.62
N MET A 411 14.42 -15.57 -20.49
CA MET A 411 13.16 -14.95 -20.05
C MET A 411 12.01 -15.23 -21.02
N GLU A 412 12.31 -15.28 -22.32
CA GLU A 412 11.36 -15.67 -23.36
C GLU A 412 10.83 -17.09 -23.12
N GLU A 413 11.71 -18.09 -22.96
CA GLU A 413 11.31 -19.48 -22.68
C GLU A 413 10.49 -19.59 -21.40
N TYR A 414 10.83 -18.81 -20.37
CA TYR A 414 10.04 -18.73 -19.14
C TYR A 414 8.62 -18.21 -19.39
N TYR A 415 8.48 -17.09 -20.09
CA TYR A 415 7.16 -16.52 -20.37
C TYR A 415 6.31 -17.44 -21.27
N ASP A 416 6.93 -18.10 -22.24
CA ASP A 416 6.26 -19.09 -23.08
C ASP A 416 5.77 -20.28 -22.23
N GLY A 417 6.60 -20.79 -21.32
CA GLY A 417 6.21 -21.83 -20.37
C GLY A 417 5.08 -21.42 -19.42
N VAL A 418 5.05 -20.15 -18.99
CA VAL A 418 3.93 -19.60 -18.20
C VAL A 418 2.65 -19.55 -19.04
N LEU A 419 2.72 -19.17 -20.32
CA LEU A 419 1.56 -19.13 -21.21
C LEU A 419 1.02 -20.54 -21.50
N ASP A 420 1.89 -21.50 -21.77
CA ASP A 420 1.53 -22.92 -21.95
C ASP A 420 0.83 -23.48 -20.71
N LEU A 421 1.38 -23.18 -19.52
CA LEU A 421 0.75 -23.54 -18.26
C LEU A 421 -0.64 -22.89 -18.10
N LEU A 422 -0.78 -21.60 -18.42
CA LEU A 422 -2.05 -20.89 -18.31
C LEU A 422 -3.09 -21.39 -19.32
N ALA A 423 -2.67 -21.91 -20.48
CA ALA A 423 -3.57 -22.49 -21.48
C ALA A 423 -4.37 -23.69 -20.94
N TYR A 424 -3.90 -24.34 -19.87
CA TYR A 424 -4.67 -25.38 -19.17
C TYR A 424 -5.84 -24.83 -18.35
N PHE A 425 -5.75 -23.58 -17.88
CA PHE A 425 -6.71 -22.97 -16.96
C PHE A 425 -7.56 -21.88 -17.60
N VAL A 426 -7.06 -21.26 -18.68
CA VAL A 426 -7.68 -20.12 -19.37
C VAL A 426 -8.06 -20.52 -20.78
N ASP A 427 -9.25 -20.12 -21.20
CA ASP A 427 -9.73 -20.29 -22.56
C ASP A 427 -9.12 -19.20 -23.44
N PHE A 428 -8.07 -19.56 -24.18
CA PHE A 428 -7.34 -18.61 -25.02
C PHE A 428 -8.18 -18.13 -26.21
N SER A 429 -9.24 -18.86 -26.60
CA SER A 429 -10.10 -18.47 -27.73
C SER A 429 -10.83 -17.14 -27.53
N ASP A 430 -11.05 -16.73 -26.27
CA ASP A 430 -11.70 -15.47 -25.91
C ASP A 430 -10.69 -14.32 -25.65
N ILE A 431 -9.39 -14.60 -25.65
CA ILE A 431 -8.36 -13.59 -25.37
C ILE A 431 -8.19 -12.68 -26.59
N THR A 432 -8.35 -11.37 -26.35
CA THR A 432 -8.13 -10.32 -27.35
C THR A 432 -6.75 -9.68 -27.24
N GLN A 433 -6.06 -9.86 -26.11
CA GLN A 433 -4.77 -9.25 -25.85
C GLN A 433 -3.98 -10.02 -24.78
N ILE A 434 -2.72 -10.30 -25.07
CA ILE A 434 -1.72 -10.78 -24.10
C ILE A 434 -0.62 -9.72 -23.98
N ILE A 435 -0.33 -9.27 -22.76
CA ILE A 435 0.73 -8.32 -22.46
C ILE A 435 1.72 -8.95 -21.49
N VAL A 436 3.01 -8.87 -21.80
CA VAL A 436 4.10 -9.15 -20.86
C VAL A 436 4.73 -7.82 -20.47
N GLN A 437 4.73 -7.51 -19.17
CA GLN A 437 5.36 -6.30 -18.65
C GLN A 437 6.83 -6.57 -18.29
N ASP A 438 7.71 -5.70 -18.78
CA ASP A 438 9.14 -5.68 -18.47
C ASP A 438 9.54 -4.33 -17.84
N GLU A 439 10.79 -4.16 -17.39
CA GLU A 439 11.26 -3.01 -16.61
C GLU A 439 10.91 -1.65 -17.22
N ASN A 440 10.97 -1.57 -18.55
CA ASN A 440 10.81 -0.31 -19.29
C ASN A 440 9.86 -0.44 -20.48
N SER A 441 9.21 -1.58 -20.68
CA SER A 441 8.39 -1.82 -21.86
C SER A 441 7.24 -2.78 -21.62
N GLU A 442 6.21 -2.67 -22.45
CA GLU A 442 5.15 -3.65 -22.57
C GLU A 442 5.33 -4.38 -23.89
N ARG A 443 5.46 -5.71 -23.83
CA ARG A 443 5.52 -6.56 -25.02
C ARG A 443 4.13 -7.15 -25.29
N PHE A 444 3.63 -6.94 -26.49
CA PHE A 444 2.41 -7.59 -26.97
C PHE A 444 2.76 -8.93 -27.60
N VAL A 445 2.15 -10.01 -27.10
CA VAL A 445 2.35 -11.37 -27.64
C VAL A 445 1.38 -11.61 -28.79
N ASN A 446 1.84 -12.30 -29.83
CA ASN A 446 1.00 -12.65 -30.97
C ASN A 446 0.06 -13.81 -30.62
N LEU A 447 -1.24 -13.60 -30.77
CA LEU A 447 -2.25 -14.60 -30.40
C LEU A 447 -2.27 -15.83 -31.32
N SER A 448 -1.80 -15.70 -32.57
CA SER A 448 -1.79 -16.81 -33.54
C SER A 448 -1.02 -18.02 -33.04
N ASP A 449 -0.06 -17.80 -32.14
CA ASP A 449 0.88 -18.81 -31.67
C ASP A 449 0.21 -19.77 -30.65
N TYR A 450 -0.98 -19.41 -30.13
CA TYR A 450 -1.69 -20.14 -29.08
C TYR A 450 -3.14 -20.53 -29.43
N MET A 451 -3.56 -20.33 -30.69
CA MET A 451 -4.95 -20.56 -31.14
C MET A 451 -5.15 -21.88 -31.91
N SER A 452 -4.17 -22.80 -31.85
CA SER A 452 -4.16 -24.08 -32.59
C SER A 452 -4.91 -25.22 -31.91
#